data_AF-A0AAJ2AZ62-F1
#
_entry.id   AF-A0AAJ2AZ62-F1
#
_cell.length_a   1.000
_cell.length_b   1.000
_cell.length_c   1.000
_cell.angle_alpha   90.00
_cell.angle_beta   90.00
_cell.angle_gamma   90.00
#
_symmetry.space_group_name_H-M   'P 1'
#
loop_
_entity.id
_entity.type
_entity.pdbx_description
1 polymer ?
#
loop_
_entity_poly.entity_id
_entity_poly.type
_entity_poly.pdbx_seq_one_letter_code
_entity_poly.pdbx_strand_id
1 'polypeptide(L)'
;MLFIVNWTAQPEVERQAAERFLQTRGAPPDGIHLIGRWHAIGSIWGIAVCECDDVEPLARWALEWADIFMFDIKPAITDEQVGRMLAEHAQKP
;
A
#
# COMPACT_ATOMS: atom_id res chain seq x y z
N MET A 1 -3.10 0.29 -12.65
CA MET A 1 -4.16 0.18 -11.60
C MET A 1 -3.66 0.80 -10.30
N LEU A 2 -4.55 1.41 -9.50
CA LEU A 2 -4.19 1.99 -8.20
C LEU A 2 -4.41 1.00 -7.05
N PHE A 3 -3.49 1.00 -6.09
CA PHE A 3 -3.56 0.20 -4.89
C PHE A 3 -3.21 1.03 -3.66
N ILE A 4 -3.97 0.84 -2.58
CA ILE A 4 -3.63 1.31 -1.25
C ILE A 4 -3.02 0.13 -0.49
N VAL A 5 -1.75 0.27 -0.11
CA VAL A 5 -1.00 -0.70 0.68
C VAL A 5 -0.91 -0.16 2.10
N ASN A 6 -1.63 -0.75 3.03
CA ASN A 6 -1.49 -0.46 4.44
C ASN A 6 -0.61 -1.52 5.11
N TRP A 7 0.24 -1.09 6.05
CA TRP A 7 0.95 -2.00 6.94
C TRP A 7 0.84 -1.57 8.39
N THR A 8 0.95 -2.56 9.27
CA THR A 8 1.02 -2.37 10.72
C THR A 8 1.84 -3.47 11.38
N ALA A 9 2.34 -3.23 12.59
CA ALA A 9 2.93 -4.27 13.45
C ALA A 9 2.88 -3.91 14.93
N GLN A 10 3.22 -4.88 15.78
CA GLN A 10 3.39 -4.67 17.20
C GLN A 10 4.73 -3.97 17.50
N PRO A 11 4.84 -3.15 18.57
CA PRO A 11 6.04 -2.35 18.85
C PRO A 11 7.35 -3.16 18.98
N GLU A 12 7.27 -4.43 19.34
CA GLU A 12 8.43 -5.31 19.59
C GLU A 12 9.34 -5.45 18.36
N VAL A 13 8.78 -5.31 17.15
CA VAL A 13 9.54 -5.40 15.90
C VAL A 13 10.07 -4.06 15.40
N GLU A 14 9.88 -2.96 16.14
CA GLU A 14 10.26 -1.60 15.72
C GLU A 14 11.72 -1.50 15.30
N ARG A 15 12.63 -2.05 16.11
CA ARG A 15 14.07 -2.01 15.80
C ARG A 15 14.40 -2.75 14.51
N GLN A 16 13.88 -3.97 14.36
CA GLN A 16 14.09 -4.79 13.16
C GLN A 16 13.53 -4.10 11.91
N ALA A 17 12.33 -3.51 12.03
CA ALA A 17 11.69 -2.74 10.97
C ALA A 17 12.53 -1.52 10.57
N ALA A 18 13.02 -0.75 11.56
CA ALA A 18 13.84 0.42 11.33
C ALA A 18 15.18 0.07 10.67
N GLU A 19 15.87 -0.97 11.13
CA GLU A 19 17.13 -1.43 10.55
C GLU A 19 16.95 -1.84 9.09
N ARG A 20 15.95 -2.67 8.78
CA ARG A 20 15.65 -3.07 7.40
C ARG A 20 15.28 -1.86 6.54
N PHE A 21 14.49 -0.93 7.07
CA PHE A 21 14.10 0.28 6.35
C PHE A 21 15.30 1.19 6.04
N LEU A 22 16.23 1.35 6.98
CA LEU A 22 17.44 2.15 6.75
C LEU A 22 18.34 1.54 5.65
N GLN A 23 18.34 0.21 5.53
CA GLN A 23 19.10 -0.50 4.50
C GLN A 23 18.43 -0.47 3.12
N THR A 24 17.14 -0.77 3.04
CA THR A 24 16.43 -0.98 1.76
C THR A 24 15.61 0.23 1.33
N ARG A 25 15.41 1.20 2.22
CA ARG A 25 14.48 2.34 2.09
C ARG A 25 13.02 1.92 1.89
N GLY A 26 12.72 0.62 2.06
CA GLY A 26 11.46 0.03 1.63
C GLY A 26 11.12 0.41 0.19
N ALA A 27 12.11 0.46 -0.72
CA ALA A 27 11.83 0.75 -2.12
C ALA A 27 11.04 -0.41 -2.73
N PRO A 28 9.98 -0.14 -3.51
CA PRO A 28 9.31 -1.21 -4.23
C PRO A 28 10.16 -1.68 -5.43
N PRO A 29 9.99 -2.95 -5.87
CA PRO A 29 10.64 -3.45 -7.08
C PRO A 29 10.12 -2.78 -8.36
N ASP A 30 10.80 -3.05 -9.48
CA ASP A 30 10.36 -2.63 -10.81
C ASP A 30 8.91 -3.09 -11.10
N GLY A 31 8.17 -2.25 -11.83
CA GLY A 31 6.75 -2.49 -12.14
C GLY A 31 5.77 -1.94 -11.11
N ILE A 32 6.27 -1.31 -10.03
CA ILE A 32 5.46 -0.59 -9.05
C ILE A 32 5.88 0.89 -9.05
N HIS A 33 4.98 1.77 -9.46
CA HIS A 33 5.15 3.20 -9.31
C HIS A 33 4.59 3.66 -7.96
N LEU A 34 5.46 4.08 -7.04
CA LEU A 34 5.05 4.64 -5.76
C LEU A 34 4.63 6.11 -5.93
N ILE A 35 3.33 6.38 -5.79
CA ILE A 35 2.78 7.74 -5.84
C ILE A 35 3.12 8.50 -4.57
N GLY A 36 3.02 7.83 -3.42
CA GLY A 36 3.32 8.45 -2.13
C GLY A 36 3.30 7.45 -0.99
N ARG A 37 3.96 7.84 0.12
CA ARG A 37 4.10 7.02 1.31
C ARG A 37 4.06 7.85 2.58
N TRP A 38 3.29 7.41 3.57
CA TRP A 38 3.11 8.09 4.85
C TRP A 38 3.16 7.10 6.01
N HIS A 39 3.68 7.57 7.15
CA HIS A 39 3.84 6.80 8.38
C HIS A 39 3.14 7.52 9.52
N ALA A 40 2.42 6.79 10.36
CA ALA A 40 1.86 7.32 11.59
C ALA A 40 2.97 7.58 12.63
N ILE A 41 2.69 8.47 13.58
CA ILE A 41 3.59 8.78 14.70
C ILE A 41 3.12 8.01 15.93
N GLY A 42 4.06 7.37 16.63
CA GLY A 42 3.80 6.67 17.90
C GLY A 42 3.27 5.24 17.76
N SER A 43 3.16 4.73 16.54
CA SER A 43 2.86 3.33 16.25
C SER A 43 3.57 2.88 14.98
N ILE A 44 3.76 1.57 14.81
CA ILE A 44 4.20 1.01 13.53
C ILE A 44 2.97 0.86 12.65
N TRP A 45 2.62 1.93 11.94
CA TRP A 45 1.53 1.93 10.98
C TRP A 45 1.86 2.88 9.83
N GLY A 46 1.50 2.51 8.60
CA GLY A 46 1.70 3.38 7.46
C GLY A 46 0.91 2.97 6.24
N ILE A 47 0.87 3.86 5.25
CA ILE A 47 0.23 3.62 3.96
C ILE A 47 1.14 4.03 2.81
N ALA A 48 1.01 3.31 1.71
CA ALA A 48 1.56 3.67 0.42
C ALA A 48 0.45 3.60 -0.63
N VAL A 49 0.43 4.57 -1.53
CA VAL A 49 -0.41 4.52 -2.73
C VAL A 49 0.50 4.19 -3.89
N CYS A 50 0.19 3.10 -4.59
CA CYS A 50 1.00 2.57 -5.67
C CYS A 50 0.16 2.46 -6.95
N GLU A 51 0.80 2.72 -8.09
CA GLU A 51 0.28 2.40 -9.41
C GLU A 51 1.05 1.20 -9.97
N CYS A 52 0.35 0.15 -10.36
CA CYS A 52 0.92 -1.08 -10.91
C CYS A 52 0.01 -1.59 -12.04
N ASP A 53 0.59 -2.16 -13.09
CA ASP A 53 -0.19 -2.80 -14.16
C ASP A 53 -0.68 -4.19 -13.75
N ASP A 54 0.05 -4.87 -12.86
CA ASP A 54 -0.27 -6.18 -12.31
C ASP A 54 -0.14 -6.20 -10.78
N VAL A 55 -0.87 -7.11 -10.14
CA VAL A 55 -0.88 -7.24 -8.66
C VAL A 55 0.30 -8.08 -8.13
N GLU A 56 0.90 -8.92 -8.97
CA GLU A 56 1.93 -9.87 -8.53
C GLU A 56 3.21 -9.21 -8.00
N PRO A 57 3.77 -8.14 -8.63
CA PRO A 57 4.91 -7.40 -8.06
C PRO A 57 4.61 -6.83 -6.67
N LEU A 58 3.40 -6.30 -6.48
CA LEU A 58 2.95 -5.71 -5.21
C LEU A 58 2.84 -6.78 -4.11
N ALA A 59 2.33 -7.96 -4.44
CA ALA A 59 2.26 -9.09 -3.51
C ALA A 59 3.66 -9.58 -3.12
N ARG A 60 4.60 -9.69 -4.07
CA ARG A 60 6.00 -10.05 -3.76
C ARG A 60 6.65 -9.03 -2.84
N TRP A 61 6.47 -7.74 -3.12
CA TRP A 61 7.00 -6.68 -2.27
C TRP A 61 6.45 -6.74 -0.84
N ALA A 62 5.16 -7.04 -0.66
CA ALA A 62 4.59 -7.27 0.67
C ALA A 62 5.21 -8.49 1.38
N LEU A 63 5.46 -9.59 0.65
CA LEU A 63 6.08 -10.79 1.19
C LEU A 63 7.52 -10.57 1.71
N GLU A 64 8.26 -9.62 1.15
CA GLU A 64 9.61 -9.24 1.65
C GLU A 64 9.59 -8.65 3.07
N TRP A 65 8.41 -8.25 3.54
CA TRP A 65 8.19 -7.64 4.85
C TRP A 65 7.22 -8.41 5.72
N ALA A 66 6.65 -9.51 5.23
CA ALA A 66 5.58 -10.25 5.91
C ALA A 66 6.03 -10.96 7.20
N ASP A 67 7.34 -11.08 7.44
CA ASP A 67 7.90 -11.54 8.71
C ASP A 67 7.86 -10.47 9.82
N ILE A 68 7.68 -9.19 9.45
CA ILE A 68 7.65 -8.05 10.36
C ILE A 68 6.26 -7.42 10.41
N PHE A 69 5.64 -7.22 9.24
CA PHE A 69 4.41 -6.45 9.09
C PHE A 69 3.22 -7.31 8.71
N MET A 70 2.05 -6.91 9.20
CA MET A 70 0.77 -7.30 8.64
C MET A 70 0.37 -6.30 7.56
N PHE A 71 -0.03 -6.80 6.39
CA PHE A 71 -0.45 -5.98 5.26
C PHE A 71 -1.94 -6.09 4.99
N ASP A 72 -2.54 -4.98 4.60
CA ASP A 72 -3.89 -4.88 4.08
C ASP A 72 -3.85 -4.07 2.78
N ILE A 73 -4.05 -4.77 1.66
CA ILE A 73 -3.86 -4.23 0.31
C ILE A 73 -5.20 -4.22 -0.40
N LYS A 74 -5.61 -3.05 -0.88
CA LYS A 74 -6.88 -2.89 -1.60
C LYS A 74 -6.67 -2.21 -2.96
N PRO A 75 -7.34 -2.66 -4.02
CA PRO A 75 -7.46 -1.86 -5.22
C PRO A 75 -8.20 -0.56 -4.88
N ALA A 76 -7.79 0.53 -5.51
CA ALA A 76 -8.37 1.84 -5.33
C ALA A 76 -8.81 2.40 -6.69
N ILE A 77 -9.79 3.30 -6.62
CA ILE A 77 -10.27 4.07 -7.76
C ILE A 77 -10.29 5.54 -7.38
N THR A 78 -10.13 6.38 -8.38
CA THR A 78 -10.14 7.84 -8.25
C THR A 78 -11.56 8.36 -8.04
N ASP A 79 -11.67 9.59 -7.52
CA ASP A 79 -12.94 10.29 -7.39
C ASP A 79 -13.69 10.40 -8.73
N GLU A 80 -12.98 10.60 -9.84
CA GLU A 80 -13.57 10.65 -11.18
C GLU A 80 -14.22 9.31 -11.56
N GLN A 81 -13.53 8.19 -11.31
CA GLN A 81 -14.05 6.85 -11.58
C GLN A 81 -15.28 6.54 -10.72
N VAL A 82 -15.22 6.84 -9.42
CA VAL A 82 -16.35 6.69 -8.50
C VAL A 82 -17.54 7.54 -8.96
N GLY A 83 -17.30 8.82 -9.28
CA GLY A 83 -18.32 9.77 -9.71
C GLY A 83 -19.07 9.30 -10.96
N ARG A 84 -18.35 8.79 -11.96
CA ARG A 84 -18.94 8.21 -13.18
C ARG A 84 -19.84 7.02 -12.84
N MET A 85 -19.37 6.07 -12.04
CA MET A 85 -20.13 4.87 -11.66
C MET A 85 -21.40 5.20 -10.86
N LEU A 86 -21.32 6.18 -9.94
CA LEU A 86 -22.48 6.63 -9.17
C LEU A 86 -23.52 7.32 -10.05
N ALA A 87 -23.09 8.15 -10.99
CA ALA A 87 -24.00 8.81 -11.95
C ALA A 87 -24.72 7.79 -12.83
N GLU A 88 -24.04 6.75 -13.30
CA GLU A 88 -24.64 5.63 -14.05
C GLU A 88 -25.63 4.83 -13.21
N HIS A 89 -25.30 4.57 -11.93
CA HIS A 89 -26.17 3.84 -11.03
C HIS A 89 -27.47 4.60 -10.73
N ALA A 90 -27.39 5.91 -10.51
CA ALA A 90 -28.55 6.76 -10.23
C ALA A 90 -29.53 6.87 -11.41
N GLN A 91 -29.11 6.51 -12.63
CA GLN A 91 -29.93 6.51 -13.84
C GLN A 91 -30.61 5.16 -14.11
N LYS A 92 -30.33 4.11 -13.32
CA LYS A 92 -31.04 2.83 -13.44
C LYS A 92 -32.46 2.98 -12.86
N PRO A 93 -33.49 2.54 -13.60
CA PRO A 93 -34.90 2.62 -13.15
C PRO A 93 -35.19 1.71 -11.95
#